data_AF-A0A098G6K5-F1
#
_entry.id   AF-A0A098G6K5-F1
#
_cell.length_a   1.000
_cell.length_b   1.000
_cell.length_c   1.000
_cell.angle_alpha   90.00
_cell.angle_beta   90.00
_cell.angle_gamma   90.00
#
_symmetry.space_group_name_H-M   'P 1'
#
loop_
_entity.id
_entity.type
_entity.pdbx_description
1 polymer ?
#
loop_
_entity_poly.entity_id
_entity_poly.type
_entity_poly.pdbx_seq_one_letter_code
_entity_poly.pdbx_strand_id
1 'polypeptide(L)'
;MYKSIKVFFFFLIINHNSFSMNAITKLFTSTSYNFTPGQTLTLVNNTSKTITAICQVTVVTNQIHSISMKVLNGSGQINGTSLTKGQTLVQTVYNTQVIPVTANSGAKAEFTNLGPYIVSASCW
;
A
#
# COMPACT_ATOMS: atom_id res chain seq x y z
N MET A 1 13.63 33.42 77.78
CA MET A 1 12.61 32.36 77.66
C MET A 1 11.50 32.87 76.73
N TYR A 2 11.06 32.03 75.79
CA TYR A 2 10.13 32.26 74.66
C TYR A 2 10.70 33.15 73.51
N LYS A 3 10.60 32.82 72.21
CA LYS A 3 10.08 31.65 71.50
C LYS A 3 10.52 31.74 70.03
N SER A 4 10.97 30.62 69.46
CA SER A 4 11.32 30.47 68.05
C SER A 4 10.15 30.81 67.12
N ILE A 5 10.42 31.53 66.03
CA ILE A 5 9.61 31.49 64.81
C ILE A 5 10.46 30.82 63.74
N LYS A 6 10.11 29.57 63.45
CA LYS A 6 10.63 28.79 62.34
C LYS A 6 9.90 29.25 61.09
N VAL A 7 10.57 29.97 60.21
CA VAL A 7 10.06 30.33 58.88
C VAL A 7 10.08 29.04 58.04
N PHE A 8 8.91 28.44 57.87
CA PHE A 8 8.71 27.29 56.99
C PHE A 8 8.66 27.79 55.54
N PHE A 9 9.68 27.45 54.75
CA PHE A 9 9.65 27.60 53.30
C PHE A 9 8.70 26.55 52.71
N PHE A 10 7.55 26.99 52.21
CA PHE A 10 6.66 26.18 51.39
C PHE A 10 7.22 26.14 49.95
N PHE A 11 7.88 25.03 49.59
CA PHE A 11 8.23 24.74 48.19
C PHE A 11 6.99 24.20 47.47
N LEU A 12 6.48 24.97 46.50
CA LEU A 12 5.45 24.55 45.54
C LEU A 12 6.08 23.59 44.53
N ILE A 13 5.74 22.30 44.59
CA ILE A 13 6.12 21.30 43.59
C ILE A 13 5.11 21.40 42.44
N ILE A 14 5.51 22.00 41.33
CA ILE A 14 4.73 22.02 40.09
C ILE A 14 4.92 20.65 39.43
N ASN A 15 3.88 19.81 39.47
CA ASN A 15 3.85 18.56 38.72
C ASN A 15 3.78 18.88 37.22
N HIS A 16 4.91 18.82 36.53
CA HIS A 16 4.96 18.78 35.07
C HIS A 16 4.40 17.43 34.61
N ASN A 17 3.12 17.38 34.28
CA ASN A 17 2.56 16.29 33.50
C ASN A 17 3.28 16.30 32.14
N SER A 18 4.20 15.35 31.93
CA SER A 18 4.80 15.09 30.63
C SER A 18 3.71 14.57 29.71
N PHE A 19 3.10 15.46 28.92
CA PHE A 19 2.18 15.10 27.85
C PHE A 19 2.99 14.40 26.76
N SER A 20 3.08 13.07 26.84
CA SER A 20 3.72 12.25 25.83
C SER A 20 2.80 12.16 24.61
N MET A 21 3.10 12.94 23.57
CA MET A 21 2.47 12.79 22.25
C MET A 21 3.05 11.55 21.56
N ASN A 22 2.49 10.37 21.84
CA ASN A 22 2.70 9.17 21.03
C ASN A 22 1.46 8.87 20.18
N ALA A 23 1.28 9.65 19.11
CA ALA A 23 0.44 9.38 17.94
C ALA A 23 0.72 10.56 16.97
N ILE A 24 0.96 10.45 15.66
CA ILE A 24 0.39 9.61 14.62
C ILE A 24 1.41 9.62 13.46
N THR A 25 2.10 8.52 13.18
CA THR A 25 2.84 8.33 11.92
C THR A 25 2.62 6.91 11.39
N LYS A 26 1.36 6.54 11.15
CA LYS A 26 1.08 5.48 10.19
C LYS A 26 1.31 6.09 8.80
N LEU A 27 2.59 6.24 8.44
CA LEU A 27 3.02 6.63 7.10
C LEU A 27 2.32 5.70 6.11
N PHE A 28 1.66 6.27 5.10
CA PHE A 28 1.12 5.54 3.96
C PHE A 28 2.29 4.82 3.28
N THR A 29 2.53 3.55 3.62
CA THR A 29 3.59 2.76 3.00
C THR A 29 3.08 2.34 1.64
N SER A 30 3.42 3.13 0.63
CA SER A 30 3.21 2.73 -0.75
C SER A 30 4.13 1.56 -1.09
N THR A 31 3.58 0.55 -1.76
CA THR A 31 4.36 -0.59 -2.27
C THR A 31 4.53 -0.44 -3.77
N SER A 32 5.78 -0.54 -4.24
CA SER A 32 6.12 -0.41 -5.65
C SER A 32 6.40 -1.79 -6.27
N TYR A 33 5.91 -1.98 -7.49
CA TYR A 33 6.10 -3.17 -8.30
C TYR A 33 6.67 -2.79 -9.66
N ASN A 34 7.69 -3.51 -10.11
CA ASN A 34 8.25 -3.36 -11.45
C ASN A 34 7.98 -4.63 -12.26
N PHE A 35 7.29 -4.46 -13.39
CA PHE A 35 7.03 -5.52 -14.35
C PHE A 35 7.99 -5.39 -15.52
N THR A 36 9.04 -6.23 -15.52
CA THR A 36 10.04 -6.28 -16.59
C THR A 36 9.44 -6.92 -17.85
N PRO A 37 9.76 -6.41 -19.06
CA PRO A 37 9.29 -6.97 -20.34
C PRO A 37 9.45 -8.50 -20.43
N GLY A 38 8.37 -9.19 -20.81
CA GLY A 38 8.34 -10.64 -20.98
C GLY A 38 8.42 -11.47 -19.69
N GLN A 39 8.63 -10.83 -18.54
CA GLN A 39 8.70 -11.53 -17.25
C GLN A 39 7.34 -11.57 -16.56
N THR A 40 7.16 -12.63 -15.77
CA THR A 40 5.96 -12.83 -14.96
C THR A 40 6.28 -12.59 -13.49
N LEU A 41 5.50 -11.72 -12.84
CA LEU A 41 5.53 -11.47 -11.41
C LEU A 41 4.28 -12.09 -10.77
N THR A 42 4.47 -12.89 -9.73
CA THR A 42 3.36 -13.46 -8.97
C THR A 42 3.10 -12.63 -7.72
N LEU A 43 1.85 -12.17 -7.56
CA LEU A 43 1.39 -11.47 -6.36
C LEU A 43 0.37 -12.32 -5.61
N VAL A 44 0.46 -12.30 -4.28
CA VAL A 44 -0.40 -13.10 -3.40
C VAL A 44 -0.91 -12.24 -2.25
N ASN A 45 -2.22 -12.28 -2.01
CA ASN A 45 -2.79 -11.79 -0.77
C ASN A 45 -2.73 -12.90 0.31
N ASN A 46 -1.66 -12.89 1.10
CA ASN A 46 -1.48 -13.84 2.21
C ASN A 46 -2.23 -13.44 3.49
N THR A 47 -3.00 -12.35 3.47
CA THR A 47 -3.78 -11.90 4.62
C THR A 47 -5.13 -12.61 4.68
N SER A 48 -5.74 -12.66 5.86
CA SER A 48 -7.10 -13.18 6.06
C SER A 48 -8.21 -12.23 5.60
N LYS A 49 -7.85 -11.05 5.06
CA LYS A 49 -8.79 -9.99 4.66
C LYS A 49 -8.64 -9.68 3.17
N THR A 50 -9.68 -9.08 2.58
CA THR A 50 -9.57 -8.48 1.25
C THR A 50 -8.66 -7.25 1.32
N ILE A 51 -7.68 -7.18 0.41
CA ILE A 51 -6.86 -5.99 0.20
C ILE A 51 -7.54 -5.16 -0.88
N THR A 52 -7.65 -3.86 -0.63
CA THR A 52 -8.04 -2.85 -1.62
C THR A 52 -6.90 -1.86 -1.71
N ALA A 53 -6.49 -1.54 -2.94
CA ALA A 53 -5.43 -0.58 -3.20
C ALA A 53 -5.75 0.26 -4.43
N ILE A 54 -5.18 1.45 -4.49
CA ILE A 54 -5.14 2.27 -5.69
C ILE A 54 -3.70 2.25 -6.20
N CYS A 55 -3.52 1.81 -7.45
CA CYS A 55 -2.20 1.71 -8.07
C CYS A 55 -2.04 2.76 -9.16
N GLN A 56 -1.03 3.63 -9.02
CA GLN A 56 -0.62 4.52 -10.11
C GLN A 56 0.45 3.85 -10.95
N VAL A 57 0.22 3.80 -12.26
CA VAL A 57 1.13 3.24 -13.26
C VAL A 57 2.07 4.33 -13.77
N THR A 58 3.34 3.98 -13.92
CA THR A 58 4.37 4.79 -14.60
C THR A 58 4.97 3.97 -15.72
N VAL A 59 4.93 4.52 -16.93
CA VAL A 59 5.49 3.90 -18.15
C VAL A 59 6.11 4.97 -19.03
N VAL A 60 7.03 4.57 -19.92
CA VAL A 60 7.55 5.47 -20.95
C VAL A 60 6.41 5.93 -21.87
N THR A 61 6.35 7.23 -22.14
CA THR A 61 5.34 7.82 -23.03
C THR A 61 5.64 7.47 -24.49
N ASN A 62 4.60 7.54 -25.35
CA ASN A 62 4.67 7.28 -26.81
C ASN A 62 4.87 5.81 -27.22
N GLN A 63 4.57 4.86 -26.35
CA GLN A 63 4.55 3.42 -26.65
C GLN A 63 3.30 2.78 -26.06
N ILE A 64 2.84 1.68 -26.67
CA ILE A 64 1.72 0.89 -26.14
C ILE A 64 2.28 -0.11 -25.13
N HIS A 65 1.77 -0.07 -23.90
CA HIS A 65 2.13 -1.00 -22.84
C HIS A 65 0.92 -1.84 -22.48
N SER A 66 1.09 -3.15 -22.36
CA SER A 66 0.01 -4.05 -21.95
C SER A 66 0.49 -5.02 -20.90
N ILE A 67 -0.31 -5.21 -19.86
CA ILE A 67 -0.08 -6.20 -18.82
C ILE A 67 -1.15 -7.29 -18.97
N SER A 68 -0.71 -8.54 -19.01
CA SER A 68 -1.58 -9.69 -18.83
C SER A 68 -1.67 -10.02 -17.36
N MET A 69 -2.86 -10.33 -16.88
CA MET A 69 -3.10 -10.84 -15.54
C MET A 69 -3.85 -12.15 -15.61
N LYS A 70 -3.33 -13.18 -14.94
CA LYS A 70 -3.97 -14.49 -14.82
C LYS A 70 -4.19 -14.82 -13.36
N VAL A 71 -5.44 -15.06 -12.96
CA VAL A 71 -5.77 -15.45 -11.59
C VAL A 71 -5.51 -16.94 -11.40
N LEU A 72 -4.53 -17.29 -10.57
CA LEU A 72 -4.17 -18.67 -10.26
C LEU A 72 -5.04 -19.27 -9.15
N ASN A 73 -5.46 -18.43 -8.20
CA ASN A 73 -6.32 -18.83 -7.10
C ASN A 73 -7.16 -17.65 -6.58
N GLY A 74 -8.33 -17.96 -6.02
CA GLY A 74 -9.22 -16.96 -5.44
C GLY A 74 -9.86 -16.05 -6.48
N SER A 75 -10.10 -14.80 -6.09
CA SER A 75 -10.76 -13.79 -6.92
C SER A 75 -10.37 -12.37 -6.49
N GLY A 76 -10.64 -11.42 -7.36
CA GLY A 76 -10.36 -10.00 -7.13
C GLY A 76 -10.96 -9.15 -8.23
N GLN A 77 -10.63 -7.87 -8.22
CA GLN A 77 -11.04 -6.93 -9.26
C GLN A 77 -9.87 -6.05 -9.66
N ILE A 78 -9.79 -5.73 -10.94
CA ILE A 78 -8.89 -4.70 -11.47
C ILE A 78 -9.69 -3.75 -12.34
N ASN A 79 -9.58 -2.45 -12.08
CA ASN A 79 -10.30 -1.42 -12.82
C ASN A 79 -11.82 -1.68 -12.93
N GLY A 80 -12.43 -2.20 -11.86
CA GLY A 80 -13.84 -2.60 -11.81
C GLY A 80 -14.18 -3.93 -12.51
N THR A 81 -13.24 -4.56 -13.21
CA THR A 81 -13.43 -5.87 -13.83
C THR A 81 -13.13 -6.97 -12.82
N SER A 82 -14.15 -7.78 -12.51
CA SER A 82 -14.00 -8.93 -11.61
C SER A 82 -13.35 -10.10 -12.32
N LEU A 83 -12.35 -10.70 -11.68
CA LEU A 83 -11.65 -11.89 -12.16
C LEU A 83 -11.65 -12.98 -11.10
N THR A 84 -11.75 -14.22 -11.55
CA THR A 84 -11.75 -15.44 -10.73
C THR A 84 -10.74 -16.44 -11.27
N LYS A 85 -10.42 -17.45 -10.46
CA LYS A 85 -9.46 -18.50 -10.81
C LYS A 85 -9.61 -19.01 -12.25
N GLY A 86 -8.50 -19.05 -12.96
CA GLY A 86 -8.41 -19.51 -14.34
C GLY A 86 -8.64 -18.42 -15.38
N GLN A 87 -9.25 -17.29 -15.00
CA GLN A 87 -9.48 -16.19 -15.92
C GLN A 87 -8.22 -15.35 -16.16
N THR A 88 -8.16 -14.78 -17.34
CA THR A 88 -7.09 -13.89 -17.78
C THR A 88 -7.67 -12.60 -18.33
N LEU A 89 -7.05 -11.48 -18.00
CA LEU A 89 -7.34 -10.17 -18.56
C LEU A 89 -6.05 -9.58 -19.12
N VAL A 90 -6.11 -9.07 -20.35
CA VAL A 90 -5.04 -8.22 -20.90
C VAL A 90 -5.53 -6.80 -20.88
N GLN A 91 -4.77 -5.91 -20.23
CA GLN A 91 -5.11 -4.50 -20.14
C GLN A 91 -3.98 -3.64 -20.68
N THR A 92 -4.32 -2.77 -21.61
CA THR A 92 -3.44 -1.67 -22.01
C THR A 92 -3.36 -0.66 -20.88
N VAL A 93 -2.14 -0.26 -20.53
CA VAL A 93 -1.87 0.70 -19.45
C VAL A 93 -1.22 1.96 -19.99
N TYR A 94 -1.57 3.09 -19.41
CA TYR A 94 -1.08 4.41 -19.80
C TYR A 94 -0.25 5.05 -18.69
N ASN A 95 0.64 5.97 -19.06
CA ASN A 95 1.45 6.68 -18.08
C ASN A 95 0.55 7.49 -17.14
N THR A 96 0.87 7.47 -15.85
CA THR A 96 0.10 8.09 -14.75
C THR A 96 -1.32 7.56 -14.56
N GLN A 97 -1.69 6.46 -15.23
CA GLN A 97 -3.00 5.86 -15.07
C GLN A 97 -3.18 5.35 -13.64
N VAL A 98 -4.34 5.65 -13.07
CA VAL A 98 -4.75 5.16 -11.75
C VAL A 98 -5.68 3.98 -11.91
N ILE A 99 -5.35 2.85 -11.29
CA ILE A 99 -6.06 1.58 -11.40
C ILE A 99 -6.47 1.12 -10.00
N PRO A 100 -7.77 1.05 -9.68
CA PRO A 100 -8.22 0.43 -8.45
C PRO A 100 -8.09 -1.09 -8.55
N VAL A 101 -7.57 -1.72 -7.49
CA VAL A 101 -7.36 -3.16 -7.40
C VAL A 101 -7.93 -3.68 -6.09
N THR A 102 -8.62 -4.81 -6.16
CA THR A 102 -8.99 -5.59 -4.98
C THR A 102 -8.51 -7.03 -5.13
N ALA A 103 -8.05 -7.62 -4.03
CA ALA A 103 -7.63 -9.01 -3.97
C ALA A 103 -8.26 -9.65 -2.72
N ASN A 104 -9.16 -10.61 -2.90
CA ASN A 104 -9.75 -11.32 -1.77
C ASN A 104 -8.69 -12.13 -1.02
N SER A 105 -9.01 -12.54 0.21
CA SER A 105 -8.09 -13.36 1.01
C SER A 105 -7.66 -14.62 0.24
N GLY A 106 -6.35 -14.91 0.23
CA GLY A 106 -5.79 -16.05 -0.48
C GLY A 106 -5.78 -15.93 -2.01
N ALA A 107 -6.14 -14.77 -2.57
CA ALA A 107 -6.04 -14.53 -4.00
C ALA A 107 -4.58 -14.54 -4.45
N LYS A 108 -4.33 -15.21 -5.59
CA LYS A 108 -3.02 -15.32 -6.22
C LYS A 108 -3.16 -15.05 -7.70
N ALA A 109 -2.35 -14.14 -8.24
CA ALA A 109 -2.36 -13.81 -9.65
C ALA A 109 -0.94 -13.65 -10.19
N GLU A 110 -0.77 -14.04 -11.46
CA GLU A 110 0.40 -13.79 -12.27
C GLU A 110 0.16 -12.55 -13.12
N PHE A 111 1.16 -11.67 -13.16
CA PHE A 111 1.18 -10.47 -13.98
C PHE A 111 2.35 -10.56 -14.94
N THR A 112 2.09 -10.48 -16.23
CA THR A 112 3.13 -10.55 -17.26
C THR A 112 3.13 -9.26 -18.05
N ASN A 113 4.30 -8.63 -18.15
CA ASN A 113 4.45 -7.47 -19.04
C ASN A 113 4.59 -7.94 -20.49
N LEU A 114 3.58 -7.64 -21.31
CA LEU A 114 3.57 -7.94 -22.74
C LEU A 114 4.15 -6.80 -23.58
N GLY A 115 4.47 -5.66 -22.96
CA GLY A 115 5.08 -4.50 -23.60
C GLY A 115 6.61 -4.58 -23.69
N PRO A 116 7.22 -3.70 -24.49
CA PRO A 116 8.67 -3.70 -24.73
C PRO A 116 9.49 -2.99 -23.64
N TYR A 117 8.86 -2.25 -22.73
CA TYR A 117 9.54 -1.50 -21.66
C TYR A 117 8.97 -1.82 -20.28
N ILE A 118 9.74 -1.49 -19.24
CA ILE A 118 9.32 -1.68 -17.85
C ILE A 118 8.03 -0.89 -17.56
N VAL A 119 7.10 -1.56 -16.90
CA VAL A 119 5.91 -0.94 -16.32
C VAL A 119 6.09 -0.92 -14.81
N SER A 120 6.00 0.26 -14.19
CA SER A 120 6.05 0.41 -12.74
C SER A 120 4.66 0.72 -12.19
N ALA A 121 4.31 0.14 -11.04
CA ALA A 121 3.06 0.43 -10.34
C ALA A 121 3.34 0.74 -8.88
N SER A 122 2.84 1.88 -8.41
CA SER A 122 2.93 2.33 -7.02
C SER A 122 1.54 2.23 -6.39
N CYS A 123 1.36 1.35 -5.42
CA CYS A 123 0.05 1.04 -4.83
C CYS A 123 -0.02 1.49 -3.36
N TRP A 124 -1.14 2.08 -2.95
CA TRP A 124 -1.41 2.53 -1.57
C TRP A 124 -2.85 2.29 -1.14
#